data_AF-A0AA52ASE7-F1
#
_entry.id   AF-A0AA52ASE7-F1
#
_cell.length_a   1.000
_cell.length_b   1.000
_cell.length_c   1.000
_cell.angle_alpha   90.00
_cell.angle_beta   90.00
_cell.angle_gamma   90.00
#
_symmetry.space_group_name_H-M   'P 1'
#
loop_
_entity.id
_entity.type
_entity.pdbx_description
1 polymer ?
#
loop_
_entity_poly.entity_id
_entity_poly.type
_entity_poly.pdbx_seq_one_letter_code
_entity_poly.pdbx_strand_id
1 'polypeptide(L)'
;MDSAELDRRFRTHDGWIPPDVVAALVEHGHLAQVRAQAEQGDWFCARAWARTLSGDQRLEVLRPFADSGWWAAVETVAGLLEESGRSEEAIALVRPHAEAGDRLAVRGLAELLAGQGRIDEVIALLGPGVGDWYLEQALVDLTEGHGRDEEMLALLPVVEPECGCSRHWGDTVRTAGLRARVLERMGRVDEAVTLLRAHVHRDNVTYGNAVEQLADVLARHGRITDLRDLAAGYGGLDAARRLAGLLEEECPDEAVEVLRTHAADGSPNAAWCTAELLRKHGRVDEAIEVLRAAARRGADDWIIHELGELLVGQGRADEALAVVDDIAGRLRGDMGAELLLERVRLLAACGRHGQAVAELRAHPEADGWYMAKRLAELLAEAGRLDEAVAELRPGIEDGRNRQLMAKLLIRQGRAEEAVTTARVTRPTTATWGSTSDDADDPWSTEPPF
;
A
#
# COMPACT_ATOMS: atom_id res chain seq x y z
N MET A 1 -30.01 9.99 -3.26
CA MET A 1 -28.66 10.34 -3.76
C MET A 1 -28.39 9.49 -4.98
N ASP A 2 -27.65 9.98 -5.96
CA ASP A 2 -27.27 9.22 -7.16
C ASP A 2 -25.97 8.42 -6.89
N SER A 3 -25.95 7.13 -7.19
CA SER A 3 -24.80 6.25 -6.90
C SER A 3 -23.56 6.63 -7.71
N ALA A 4 -23.74 7.04 -8.98
CA ALA A 4 -22.64 7.45 -9.84
C ALA A 4 -21.97 8.74 -9.32
N GLU A 5 -22.78 9.68 -8.84
CA GLU A 5 -22.27 10.91 -8.22
C GLU A 5 -21.54 10.63 -6.90
N LEU A 6 -22.07 9.73 -6.06
CA LEU A 6 -21.39 9.34 -4.81
C LEU A 6 -20.06 8.65 -5.09
N ASP A 7 -19.99 7.78 -6.09
CA ASP A 7 -18.76 7.12 -6.49
C ASP A 7 -17.71 8.11 -7.03
N ARG A 8 -18.14 9.05 -7.88
CA ARG A 8 -17.29 10.15 -8.37
C ARG A 8 -16.72 10.95 -7.21
N ARG A 9 -17.55 11.35 -6.24
CA ARG A 9 -17.11 12.09 -5.04
C ARG A 9 -16.19 11.27 -4.16
N PHE A 10 -16.42 9.97 -4.03
CA PHE A 10 -15.56 9.09 -3.25
C PHE A 10 -14.14 9.03 -3.82
N ARG A 11 -14.02 8.88 -5.14
CA ARG A 11 -12.72 8.85 -5.83
C ARG A 11 -12.01 10.19 -5.84
N THR A 12 -12.75 11.29 -5.98
CA THR A 12 -12.17 12.64 -6.17
C THR A 12 -12.14 13.50 -4.92
N HIS A 13 -12.79 13.07 -3.83
CA HIS A 13 -13.09 13.86 -2.64
C HIS A 13 -13.88 15.16 -2.93
N ASP A 14 -14.60 15.21 -4.06
CA ASP A 14 -15.34 16.40 -4.48
C ASP A 14 -16.50 16.70 -3.52
N GLY A 15 -16.48 17.90 -2.93
CA GLY A 15 -17.46 18.37 -1.97
C GLY A 15 -17.41 17.67 -0.60
N TRP A 16 -16.47 16.76 -0.37
CA TRP A 16 -16.29 16.04 0.90
C TRP A 16 -14.97 16.37 1.57
N ILE A 17 -14.90 16.13 2.87
CA ILE A 17 -13.69 16.28 3.66
C ILE A 17 -12.85 15.00 3.48
N PRO A 18 -11.58 15.12 3.06
CA PRO A 18 -10.68 13.99 2.94
C PRO A 18 -10.58 13.16 4.24
N PRO A 19 -10.49 11.82 4.14
CA PRO A 19 -10.57 10.92 5.29
C PRO A 19 -9.48 11.16 6.34
N ASP A 20 -8.30 11.63 5.92
CA ASP A 20 -7.18 11.95 6.81
C ASP A 20 -7.42 13.23 7.64
N VAL A 21 -8.17 14.20 7.11
CA VAL A 21 -8.62 15.39 7.85
C VAL A 21 -9.77 15.01 8.80
N VAL A 22 -10.69 14.13 8.37
CA VAL A 22 -11.74 13.59 9.25
C VAL A 22 -11.13 12.84 10.44
N ALA A 23 -10.10 12.02 10.21
CA ALA A 23 -9.37 11.35 11.28
C ALA A 23 -8.76 12.35 12.28
N ALA A 24 -8.12 13.41 11.79
CA ALA A 24 -7.56 14.45 12.64
C ALA A 24 -8.63 15.19 13.47
N LEU A 25 -9.82 15.46 12.89
CA LEU A 25 -10.95 16.05 13.61
C LEU A 25 -11.41 15.14 14.76
N VAL A 26 -11.50 13.83 14.54
CA VAL A 26 -11.87 12.86 15.57
C VAL A 26 -10.81 12.81 16.68
N GLU A 27 -9.53 12.70 16.31
CA GLU A 27 -8.39 12.62 17.24
C GLU A 27 -8.32 13.83 18.17
N HIS A 28 -8.61 15.03 17.65
CA HIS A 28 -8.59 16.28 18.42
C HIS A 28 -9.95 16.61 19.08
N GLY A 29 -10.89 15.67 19.10
CA GLY A 29 -12.17 15.81 19.82
C GLY A 29 -13.22 16.69 19.14
N HIS A 30 -13.07 17.01 17.86
CA HIS A 30 -14.01 17.83 17.09
C HIS A 30 -15.18 17.03 16.50
N LEU A 31 -15.76 16.12 17.29
CA LEU A 31 -16.87 15.25 16.86
C LEU A 31 -18.14 16.03 16.45
N ALA A 32 -18.37 17.21 17.02
CA ALA A 32 -19.49 18.07 16.65
C ALA A 32 -19.41 18.50 15.17
N GLN A 33 -18.18 18.81 14.69
CA GLN A 33 -17.97 19.12 13.28
C GLN A 33 -18.20 17.88 12.43
N VAL A 34 -17.60 16.74 12.78
CA VAL A 34 -17.80 15.47 12.04
C VAL A 34 -19.29 15.13 11.90
N ARG A 35 -20.07 15.24 12.98
CA ARG A 35 -21.52 15.04 12.94
C ARG A 35 -22.23 16.03 12.01
N ALA A 36 -21.95 17.32 12.15
CA ALA A 36 -22.59 18.35 11.33
C ALA A 36 -22.33 18.15 9.83
N GLN A 37 -21.13 17.67 9.46
CA GLN A 37 -20.78 17.40 8.07
C GLN A 37 -21.40 16.07 7.58
N ALA A 38 -21.48 15.05 8.44
CA ALA A 38 -22.20 13.81 8.14
C ALA A 38 -23.68 14.05 7.84
N GLU A 39 -24.35 14.90 8.64
CA GLU A 39 -25.75 15.30 8.43
C GLU A 39 -25.96 16.08 7.12
N GLN A 40 -24.90 16.69 6.56
CA GLN A 40 -24.90 17.34 5.24
C GLN A 40 -24.62 16.36 4.09
N GLY A 41 -24.48 15.06 4.37
CA GLY A 41 -24.22 14.03 3.36
C GLY A 41 -22.73 13.81 3.05
N ASP A 42 -21.82 14.16 3.96
CA ASP A 42 -20.41 13.80 3.85
C ASP A 42 -20.17 12.34 4.26
N TRP A 43 -19.80 11.50 3.30
CA TRP A 43 -19.61 10.06 3.51
C TRP A 43 -18.50 9.75 4.52
N PHE A 44 -17.35 10.41 4.41
CA PHE A 44 -16.21 10.12 5.28
C PHE A 44 -16.51 10.51 6.73
N CYS A 45 -17.21 11.63 6.91
CA CYS A 45 -17.70 12.06 8.21
C CYS A 45 -18.79 11.12 8.75
N ALA A 46 -19.75 10.69 7.91
CA ALA A 46 -20.79 9.74 8.30
C ALA A 46 -20.18 8.40 8.75
N ARG A 47 -19.20 7.88 8.00
CA ARG A 47 -18.45 6.67 8.36
C ARG A 47 -17.66 6.83 9.65
N ALA A 48 -16.99 7.97 9.84
CA ALA A 48 -16.27 8.25 11.08
C ALA A 48 -17.22 8.35 12.28
N TRP A 49 -18.36 9.04 12.11
CA TRP A 49 -19.39 9.14 13.13
C TRP A 49 -20.00 7.78 13.48
N ALA A 50 -20.32 6.95 12.47
CA ALA A 50 -20.83 5.59 12.67
C ALA A 50 -19.85 4.68 13.43
N ARG A 51 -18.53 4.94 13.42
CA ARG A 51 -17.58 4.22 14.27
C ARG A 51 -17.61 4.63 15.74
N THR A 52 -18.15 5.81 16.05
CA THR A 52 -18.33 6.27 17.43
C THR A 52 -19.67 5.85 18.04
N LEU A 53 -20.59 5.36 17.21
CA LEU A 53 -21.92 4.89 17.62
C LEU A 53 -21.90 3.38 17.91
N SER A 54 -22.92 2.89 18.61
CA SER A 54 -23.11 1.47 18.93
C SER A 54 -24.44 0.94 18.40
N GLY A 55 -24.47 -0.33 18.00
CA GLY A 55 -25.69 -1.01 17.54
C GLY A 55 -26.28 -0.40 16.27
N ASP A 56 -27.61 -0.38 16.18
CA ASP A 56 -28.35 0.02 14.97
C ASP A 56 -28.15 1.48 14.55
N GLN A 57 -27.77 2.35 15.49
CA GLN A 57 -27.48 3.76 15.20
C GLN A 57 -26.34 3.91 14.18
N ARG A 58 -25.38 2.98 14.15
CA ARG A 58 -24.30 2.94 13.15
C ARG A 58 -24.88 2.76 11.75
N LEU A 59 -25.83 1.84 11.63
CA LEU A 59 -26.50 1.49 10.37
C LEU A 59 -27.41 2.63 9.91
N GLU A 60 -28.13 3.28 10.82
CA GLU A 60 -29.02 4.39 10.50
C GLU A 60 -28.29 5.57 9.83
N VAL A 61 -27.07 5.88 10.29
CA VAL A 61 -26.25 6.95 9.71
C VAL A 61 -25.80 6.63 8.28
N LEU A 62 -25.54 5.35 7.98
CA LEU A 62 -25.01 4.93 6.67
C LEU A 62 -26.09 4.46 5.69
N ARG A 63 -27.27 4.08 6.20
CA ARG A 63 -28.38 3.56 5.39
C ARG A 63 -28.77 4.47 4.21
N PRO A 64 -28.83 5.81 4.34
CA PRO A 64 -29.13 6.67 3.20
C PRO A 64 -28.15 6.52 2.02
N PHE A 65 -26.89 6.16 2.28
CA PHE A 65 -25.88 5.91 1.26
C PHE A 65 -25.96 4.48 0.70
N ALA A 66 -26.29 3.49 1.52
CA ALA A 66 -26.51 2.12 1.05
C ALA A 66 -27.77 2.02 0.20
N ASP A 67 -28.85 2.71 0.58
CA ASP A 67 -30.13 2.75 -0.12
C ASP A 67 -30.02 3.37 -1.53
N SER A 68 -28.96 4.14 -1.82
CA SER A 68 -28.70 4.61 -3.19
C SER A 68 -28.10 3.54 -4.10
N GLY A 69 -27.79 2.36 -3.57
CA GLY A 69 -27.15 1.27 -4.31
C GLY A 69 -25.67 1.53 -4.63
N TRP A 70 -25.02 2.44 -3.90
CA TRP A 70 -23.60 2.71 -4.08
C TRP A 70 -22.77 1.64 -3.37
N TRP A 71 -21.98 0.88 -4.13
CA TRP A 71 -21.27 -0.32 -3.64
C TRP A 71 -20.46 -0.07 -2.37
N ALA A 72 -19.66 1.00 -2.29
CA ALA A 72 -18.82 1.24 -1.11
C ALA A 72 -19.64 1.43 0.19
N ALA A 73 -20.84 1.99 0.08
CA ALA A 73 -21.75 2.12 1.22
C ALA A 73 -22.45 0.81 1.56
N VAL A 74 -22.88 0.06 0.53
CA VAL A 74 -23.47 -1.27 0.68
C VAL A 74 -22.48 -2.23 1.37
N GLU A 75 -21.25 -2.30 0.88
CA GLU A 75 -20.16 -3.11 1.44
C GLU A 75 -19.87 -2.73 2.90
N THR A 76 -19.78 -1.42 3.19
CA THR A 76 -19.56 -0.95 4.56
C THR A 76 -20.71 -1.37 5.49
N VAL A 77 -21.97 -1.22 5.06
CA VAL A 77 -23.15 -1.61 5.86
C VAL A 77 -23.22 -3.13 6.04
N ALA A 78 -22.90 -3.90 5.00
CA ALA A 78 -22.84 -5.36 5.05
C ALA A 78 -21.79 -5.86 6.06
N GLY A 79 -20.58 -5.27 6.05
CA GLY A 79 -19.55 -5.60 7.05
C GLY A 79 -19.97 -5.27 8.49
N LEU A 80 -20.67 -4.14 8.70
CA LEU A 80 -21.23 -3.80 10.03
C LEU A 80 -22.32 -4.76 10.49
N LEU A 81 -23.15 -5.26 9.57
CA LEU A 81 -24.16 -6.28 9.85
C LEU A 81 -23.48 -7.60 10.23
N GLU A 82 -22.42 -8.00 9.53
CA GLU A 82 -21.63 -9.18 9.84
C GLU A 82 -20.94 -9.08 11.21
N GLU A 83 -20.29 -7.96 11.53
CA GLU A 83 -19.73 -7.67 12.88
C GLU A 83 -20.78 -7.82 13.98
N SER A 84 -22.05 -7.52 13.66
CA SER A 84 -23.18 -7.60 14.58
C SER A 84 -23.86 -8.98 14.62
N GLY A 85 -23.32 -9.97 13.90
CA GLY A 85 -23.87 -11.33 13.80
C GLY A 85 -25.13 -11.44 12.92
N ARG A 86 -25.42 -10.43 12.09
CA ARG A 86 -26.60 -10.35 11.21
C ARG A 86 -26.25 -10.74 9.77
N SER A 87 -25.58 -11.87 9.61
CA SER A 87 -24.99 -12.30 8.32
C SER A 87 -26.01 -12.49 7.20
N GLU A 88 -27.21 -13.01 7.49
CA GLU A 88 -28.25 -13.17 6.46
C GLU A 88 -28.78 -11.82 5.94
N GLU A 89 -28.81 -10.78 6.78
CA GLU A 89 -29.17 -9.43 6.34
C GLU A 89 -28.07 -8.82 5.47
N ALA A 90 -26.79 -9.05 5.82
CA ALA A 90 -25.66 -8.64 4.99
C ALA A 90 -25.70 -9.31 3.61
N ILE A 91 -25.95 -10.63 3.57
CA ILE A 91 -26.10 -11.39 2.34
C ILE A 91 -27.28 -10.87 1.50
N ALA A 92 -28.43 -10.61 2.13
CA ALA A 92 -29.61 -10.09 1.44
C ALA A 92 -29.36 -8.69 0.85
N LEU A 93 -28.56 -7.86 1.53
CA LEU A 93 -28.19 -6.53 1.06
C LEU A 93 -27.24 -6.58 -0.16
N VAL A 94 -26.25 -7.47 -0.14
CA VAL A 94 -25.21 -7.55 -1.19
C VAL A 94 -25.68 -8.32 -2.43
N ARG A 95 -26.53 -9.35 -2.25
CA ARG A 95 -26.93 -10.27 -3.33
C ARG A 95 -27.45 -9.60 -4.61
N PRO A 96 -28.34 -8.58 -4.56
CA PRO A 96 -28.82 -7.93 -5.78
C PRO A 96 -27.70 -7.26 -6.60
N HIS A 97 -26.64 -6.79 -5.94
CA HIS A 97 -25.49 -6.18 -6.61
C HIS A 97 -24.62 -7.24 -7.29
N ALA A 98 -24.42 -8.38 -6.64
CA ALA A 98 -23.71 -9.52 -7.23
C ALA A 98 -24.46 -10.09 -8.45
N GLU A 99 -25.79 -10.21 -8.36
CA GLU A 99 -26.64 -10.68 -9.47
C GLU A 99 -26.67 -9.70 -10.65
N ALA A 100 -26.41 -8.41 -10.41
CA ALA A 100 -26.25 -7.40 -11.45
C ALA A 100 -24.90 -7.50 -12.19
N GLY A 101 -23.99 -8.38 -11.75
CA GLY A 101 -22.70 -8.62 -12.38
C GLY A 101 -21.58 -7.68 -11.93
N ASP A 102 -21.77 -6.92 -10.85
CA ASP A 102 -20.69 -6.13 -10.25
C ASP A 102 -19.64 -7.08 -9.67
N ARG A 103 -18.42 -7.05 -10.22
CA ARG A 103 -17.30 -7.93 -9.86
C ARG A 103 -16.89 -7.80 -8.39
N LEU A 104 -16.96 -6.59 -7.82
CA LEU A 104 -16.69 -6.36 -6.40
C LEU A 104 -17.80 -6.95 -5.54
N ALA A 105 -19.05 -6.79 -5.97
CA ALA A 105 -20.20 -7.35 -5.27
C ALA A 105 -20.26 -8.88 -5.28
N VAL A 106 -19.88 -9.51 -6.39
CA VAL A 106 -19.75 -10.96 -6.48
C VAL A 106 -18.73 -11.48 -5.47
N ARG A 107 -17.57 -10.81 -5.35
CA ARG A 107 -16.56 -11.16 -4.35
C ARG A 107 -17.06 -10.92 -2.92
N GLY A 108 -17.65 -9.76 -2.64
CA GLY A 108 -18.17 -9.45 -1.31
C GLY A 108 -19.25 -10.44 -0.85
N LEU A 109 -20.12 -10.89 -1.77
CA LEU A 109 -21.09 -11.96 -1.50
C LEU A 109 -20.39 -13.29 -1.18
N ALA A 110 -19.36 -13.66 -1.95
CA ALA A 110 -18.59 -14.87 -1.72
C ALA A 110 -17.89 -14.85 -0.35
N GLU A 111 -17.32 -13.71 0.05
CA GLU A 111 -16.68 -13.52 1.37
C GLU A 111 -17.69 -13.73 2.51
N LEU A 112 -18.88 -13.12 2.42
CA LEU A 112 -19.96 -13.32 3.39
C LEU A 112 -20.42 -14.79 3.47
N LEU A 113 -20.56 -15.46 2.33
CA LEU A 113 -20.94 -16.88 2.27
C LEU A 113 -19.87 -17.77 2.90
N ALA A 114 -18.59 -17.51 2.61
CA ALA A 114 -17.46 -18.22 3.19
C ALA A 114 -17.39 -18.05 4.72
N GLY A 115 -17.63 -16.84 5.23
CA GLY A 115 -17.70 -16.55 6.66
C GLY A 115 -18.80 -17.35 7.39
N GLN A 116 -19.85 -17.79 6.67
CA GLN A 116 -20.89 -18.68 7.18
C GLN A 116 -20.64 -20.18 6.91
N GLY A 117 -19.49 -20.53 6.34
CA GLY A 117 -19.14 -21.91 5.95
C GLY A 117 -19.93 -22.44 4.75
N ARG A 118 -20.61 -21.56 3.99
CA ARG A 118 -21.46 -21.92 2.83
C ARG A 118 -20.61 -22.06 1.56
N ILE A 119 -19.58 -22.91 1.61
CA ILE A 119 -18.55 -23.03 0.57
C ILE A 119 -19.08 -23.54 -0.76
N ASP A 120 -20.08 -24.43 -0.75
CA ASP A 120 -20.69 -24.92 -1.99
C ASP A 120 -21.36 -23.77 -2.78
N GLU A 121 -21.91 -22.78 -2.08
CA GLU A 121 -22.47 -21.57 -2.72
C GLU A 121 -21.38 -20.61 -3.20
N VAL A 122 -20.25 -20.53 -2.52
CA VAL A 122 -19.07 -19.78 -2.99
C VAL A 122 -18.57 -20.36 -4.32
N ILE A 123 -18.43 -21.68 -4.40
CA ILE A 123 -17.99 -22.37 -5.62
C ILE A 123 -19.01 -22.16 -6.75
N ALA A 124 -20.31 -22.29 -6.45
CA ALA A 124 -21.37 -22.05 -7.45
C ALA A 124 -21.40 -20.59 -7.95
N LEU A 125 -21.08 -19.63 -7.09
CA LEU A 125 -21.06 -18.21 -7.41
C LEU A 125 -19.81 -17.82 -8.23
N LEU A 126 -18.63 -18.27 -7.82
CA LEU A 126 -17.35 -17.86 -8.42
C LEU A 126 -16.87 -18.77 -9.55
N GLY A 127 -17.26 -20.06 -9.54
CA GLY A 127 -16.86 -21.05 -10.54
C GLY A 127 -17.13 -20.64 -12.00
N PRO A 128 -18.30 -20.05 -12.34
CA PRO A 128 -18.55 -19.54 -13.68
C PRO A 128 -17.62 -18.39 -14.11
N GLY A 129 -17.00 -17.70 -13.15
CA GLY A 129 -16.06 -16.60 -13.37
C GLY A 129 -14.61 -17.03 -13.54
N VAL A 130 -14.32 -18.35 -13.59
CA VAL A 130 -12.96 -18.84 -13.90
C VAL A 130 -12.54 -18.34 -15.29
N GLY A 131 -11.31 -17.80 -15.39
CA GLY A 131 -10.83 -16.97 -16.49
C GLY A 131 -10.74 -15.48 -16.14
N ASP A 132 -11.53 -15.02 -15.15
CA ASP A 132 -11.35 -13.70 -14.52
C ASP A 132 -10.39 -13.83 -13.33
N TRP A 133 -9.27 -13.12 -13.40
CA TRP A 133 -8.19 -13.25 -12.42
C TRP A 133 -8.56 -13.00 -10.97
N TYR A 134 -9.47 -12.07 -10.76
CA TYR A 134 -9.87 -11.59 -9.44
C TYR A 134 -10.84 -12.56 -8.79
N LEU A 135 -11.75 -13.13 -9.59
CA LEU A 135 -12.70 -14.16 -9.13
C LEU A 135 -12.00 -15.51 -8.93
N GLU A 136 -11.05 -15.88 -9.80
CA GLU A 136 -10.19 -17.05 -9.62
C GLU A 136 -9.41 -16.99 -8.30
N GLN A 137 -8.80 -15.83 -8.01
CA GLN A 137 -8.07 -15.65 -6.78
C GLN A 137 -8.98 -15.77 -5.55
N ALA A 138 -10.14 -15.09 -5.57
CA ALA A 138 -11.13 -15.19 -4.50
C ALA A 138 -11.63 -16.63 -4.29
N LEU A 139 -11.86 -17.38 -5.38
CA LEU A 139 -12.29 -18.78 -5.30
C LEU A 139 -11.25 -19.64 -4.57
N VAL A 140 -9.97 -19.49 -4.90
CA VAL A 140 -8.89 -20.25 -4.24
C VAL A 140 -8.65 -19.75 -2.81
N ASP A 141 -8.77 -18.46 -2.52
CA ASP A 141 -8.60 -17.91 -1.17
C ASP A 141 -9.71 -18.40 -0.23
N LEU A 142 -10.98 -18.30 -0.65
CA LEU A 142 -12.14 -18.57 0.20
C LEU A 142 -12.43 -20.06 0.41
N THR A 143 -11.90 -20.93 -0.45
CA THR A 143 -12.02 -22.39 -0.30
C THR A 143 -10.88 -23.01 0.52
N GLU A 144 -9.89 -22.22 0.93
CA GLU A 144 -8.76 -22.67 1.73
C GLU A 144 -9.22 -23.34 3.03
N GLY A 145 -8.67 -24.51 3.35
CA GLY A 145 -8.98 -25.24 4.59
C GLY A 145 -10.34 -25.94 4.61
N HIS A 146 -11.14 -25.86 3.54
CA HIS A 146 -12.47 -26.45 3.48
C HIS A 146 -12.52 -27.82 2.78
N GLY A 147 -11.36 -28.40 2.44
CA GLY A 147 -11.27 -29.75 1.88
C GLY A 147 -11.80 -29.88 0.45
N ARG A 148 -11.85 -28.77 -0.31
CA ARG A 148 -12.33 -28.71 -1.70
C ARG A 148 -11.20 -28.60 -2.73
N ASP A 149 -9.96 -28.84 -2.33
CA ASP A 149 -8.77 -28.59 -3.18
C ASP A 149 -8.74 -29.43 -4.47
N GLU A 150 -9.26 -30.67 -4.46
CA GLU A 150 -9.38 -31.48 -5.69
C GLU A 150 -10.35 -30.86 -6.71
N GLU A 151 -11.49 -30.37 -6.22
CA GLU A 151 -12.49 -29.68 -7.03
C GLU A 151 -11.92 -28.36 -7.57
N MET A 152 -11.16 -27.62 -6.74
CA MET A 152 -10.50 -26.38 -7.17
C MET A 152 -9.48 -26.64 -8.27
N LEU A 153 -8.68 -27.70 -8.16
CA LEU A 153 -7.70 -28.04 -9.17
C LEU A 153 -8.35 -28.45 -10.51
N ALA A 154 -9.54 -29.06 -10.45
CA ALA A 154 -10.32 -29.43 -11.63
C ALA A 154 -11.02 -28.23 -12.28
N LEU A 155 -11.45 -27.25 -11.49
CA LEU A 155 -12.07 -26.01 -12.00
C LEU A 155 -11.05 -25.05 -12.61
N LEU A 156 -9.86 -24.92 -12.01
CA LEU A 156 -8.83 -24.02 -12.51
C LEU A 156 -8.32 -24.47 -13.90
N PRO A 157 -8.06 -23.56 -14.85
CA PRO A 157 -7.60 -23.91 -16.18
C PRO A 157 -6.27 -24.67 -16.13
N VAL A 158 -6.10 -25.73 -16.93
CA VAL A 158 -4.80 -26.39 -17.04
C VAL A 158 -3.83 -25.46 -17.76
N VAL A 159 -2.68 -25.23 -17.13
CA VAL A 159 -1.66 -24.32 -17.66
C VAL A 159 -0.56 -25.15 -18.30
N GLU A 160 -0.45 -25.07 -19.63
CA GLU A 160 0.62 -25.69 -20.39
C GLU A 160 1.73 -24.66 -20.67
N PRO A 161 3.01 -25.04 -20.56
CA PRO A 161 4.14 -24.12 -20.76
C PRO A 161 4.27 -23.61 -22.21
N GLU A 162 3.58 -24.24 -23.17
CA GLU A 162 3.76 -24.04 -24.60
C GLU A 162 2.80 -23.04 -25.25
N CYS A 163 2.01 -22.25 -24.50
CA CYS A 163 1.15 -21.26 -25.13
C CYS A 163 2.01 -20.22 -25.89
N GLY A 164 1.93 -20.22 -27.23
CA GLY A 164 2.78 -19.44 -28.13
C GLY A 164 2.49 -17.92 -28.16
N CYS A 165 1.59 -17.44 -27.30
CA CYS A 165 1.12 -16.05 -27.32
C CYS A 165 1.71 -15.27 -26.13
N SER A 166 2.73 -14.44 -26.36
CA SER A 166 3.36 -13.60 -25.32
C SER A 166 2.38 -12.67 -24.59
N ARG A 167 1.22 -12.36 -25.19
CA ARG A 167 0.24 -11.39 -24.67
C ARG A 167 -0.56 -11.88 -23.44
N HIS A 168 -0.58 -13.19 -23.17
CA HIS A 168 -1.34 -13.80 -22.06
C HIS A 168 -0.44 -14.57 -21.08
N TRP A 169 0.88 -14.40 -21.18
CA TRP A 169 1.80 -15.12 -20.30
C TRP A 169 1.69 -14.65 -18.83
N GLY A 170 1.37 -13.38 -18.58
CA GLY A 170 1.09 -12.90 -17.22
C GLY A 170 -0.08 -13.63 -16.56
N ASP A 171 -1.16 -13.86 -17.31
CA ASP A 171 -2.31 -14.65 -16.85
C ASP A 171 -1.92 -16.11 -16.64
N THR A 172 -1.15 -16.67 -17.57
CA THR A 172 -0.62 -18.05 -17.49
C THR A 172 0.19 -18.26 -16.21
N VAL A 173 1.11 -17.34 -15.90
CA VAL A 173 1.94 -17.36 -14.69
C VAL A 173 1.08 -17.25 -13.42
N ARG A 174 0.08 -16.36 -13.43
CA ARG A 174 -0.83 -16.17 -12.29
C ARG A 174 -1.69 -17.41 -12.05
N THR A 175 -2.30 -17.99 -13.08
CA THR A 175 -3.09 -19.22 -12.98
C THR A 175 -2.22 -20.41 -12.57
N ALA A 176 -0.98 -20.51 -13.07
CA ALA A 176 -0.02 -21.51 -12.62
C ALA A 176 0.29 -21.36 -11.11
N GLY A 177 0.43 -20.12 -10.65
CA GLY A 177 0.58 -19.78 -9.23
C GLY A 177 -0.59 -20.23 -8.36
N LEU A 178 -1.82 -19.92 -8.78
CA LEU A 178 -3.04 -20.35 -8.09
C LEU A 178 -3.14 -21.88 -8.02
N ARG A 179 -2.85 -22.59 -9.12
CA ARG A 179 -2.81 -24.06 -9.14
C ARG A 179 -1.71 -24.63 -8.25
N ALA A 180 -0.52 -24.03 -8.26
CA ALA A 180 0.58 -24.45 -7.41
C ALA A 180 0.23 -24.33 -5.92
N ARG A 181 -0.49 -23.27 -5.53
CA ARG A 181 -0.99 -23.11 -4.17
C ARG A 181 -2.00 -24.20 -3.79
N VAL A 182 -2.93 -24.55 -4.69
CA VAL A 182 -3.87 -25.67 -4.46
C VAL A 182 -3.11 -27.00 -4.34
N LEU A 183 -2.13 -27.26 -5.21
CA LEU A 183 -1.27 -28.45 -5.15
C LEU A 183 -0.49 -28.52 -3.83
N GLU A 184 0.04 -27.40 -3.36
CA GLU A 184 0.75 -27.29 -2.08
C GLU A 184 -0.18 -27.65 -0.90
N ARG A 185 -1.41 -27.12 -0.86
CA ARG A 185 -2.42 -27.45 0.17
C ARG A 185 -2.78 -28.93 0.19
N MET A 186 -2.79 -29.58 -0.97
CA MET A 186 -2.99 -31.03 -1.10
C MET A 186 -1.76 -31.86 -0.67
N GLY A 187 -0.63 -31.23 -0.31
CA GLY A 187 0.63 -31.91 0.00
C GLY A 187 1.43 -32.36 -1.23
N ARG A 188 1.00 -31.98 -2.45
CA ARG A 188 1.67 -32.30 -3.72
C ARG A 188 2.75 -31.26 -4.05
N VAL A 189 3.66 -31.05 -3.10
CA VAL A 189 4.67 -29.97 -3.12
C VAL A 189 5.59 -30.07 -4.33
N ASP A 190 6.06 -31.26 -4.69
CA ASP A 190 7.00 -31.43 -5.81
C ASP A 190 6.33 -31.09 -7.16
N GLU A 191 5.02 -31.30 -7.29
CA GLU A 191 4.25 -30.89 -8.47
C GLU A 191 4.03 -29.39 -8.52
N ALA A 192 3.74 -28.75 -7.37
CA ALA A 192 3.66 -27.30 -7.26
C ALA A 192 4.99 -26.64 -7.66
N VAL A 193 6.12 -27.13 -7.13
CA VAL A 193 7.46 -26.65 -7.45
C VAL A 193 7.78 -26.84 -8.93
N THR A 194 7.44 -27.99 -9.51
CA THR A 194 7.66 -28.26 -10.94
C THR A 194 6.84 -27.33 -11.81
N LEU A 195 5.57 -27.11 -11.48
CA LEU A 195 4.69 -26.20 -12.20
C LEU A 195 5.22 -24.77 -12.16
N LEU A 196 5.63 -24.27 -10.98
CA LEU A 196 6.19 -22.93 -10.85
C LEU A 196 7.50 -22.80 -11.63
N ARG A 197 8.45 -23.73 -11.47
CA ARG A 197 9.73 -23.72 -12.20
C ARG A 197 9.56 -23.64 -13.71
N ALA A 198 8.55 -24.32 -14.26
CA ALA A 198 8.24 -24.29 -15.70
C ALA A 198 7.75 -22.92 -16.20
N HIS A 199 7.25 -22.05 -15.31
CA HIS A 199 6.62 -20.77 -15.67
C HIS A 199 7.37 -19.53 -15.15
N VAL A 200 8.46 -19.71 -14.40
CA VAL A 200 9.24 -18.60 -13.85
C VAL A 200 10.07 -17.86 -14.91
N HIS A 201 10.51 -18.57 -15.95
CA HIS A 201 11.40 -18.02 -16.96
C HIS A 201 10.94 -18.37 -18.37
N ARG A 202 10.84 -17.37 -19.25
CA ARG A 202 10.52 -17.54 -20.67
C ARG A 202 11.23 -16.49 -21.50
N ASP A 203 11.78 -16.87 -22.65
CA ASP A 203 12.35 -15.93 -23.64
C ASP A 203 13.36 -14.93 -23.03
N ASN A 204 14.18 -15.39 -22.08
CA ASN A 204 15.16 -14.58 -21.33
C ASN A 204 14.53 -13.53 -20.39
N VAL A 205 13.23 -13.64 -20.10
CA VAL A 205 12.49 -12.82 -19.13
C VAL A 205 12.15 -13.67 -17.91
N THR A 206 12.46 -13.15 -16.72
CA THR A 206 12.11 -13.76 -15.44
C THR A 206 10.92 -13.03 -14.83
N TYR A 207 9.89 -13.78 -14.43
CA TYR A 207 8.68 -13.24 -13.83
C TYR A 207 8.82 -13.20 -12.31
N GLY A 208 9.03 -12.00 -11.75
CA GLY A 208 9.27 -11.80 -10.31
C GLY A 208 8.23 -12.47 -9.41
N ASN A 209 6.94 -12.25 -9.66
CA ASN A 209 5.86 -12.87 -8.88
C ASN A 209 5.92 -14.41 -8.86
N ALA A 210 6.41 -15.03 -9.95
CA ALA A 210 6.57 -16.49 -10.02
C ALA A 210 7.80 -16.95 -9.23
N VAL A 211 8.91 -16.20 -9.29
CA VAL A 211 10.10 -16.44 -8.46
C VAL A 211 9.73 -16.36 -6.99
N GLU A 212 9.00 -15.32 -6.59
CA GLU A 212 8.55 -15.12 -5.21
C GLU A 212 7.72 -16.30 -4.73
N GLN A 213 6.70 -16.72 -5.51
CA GLN A 213 5.88 -17.88 -5.16
C GLN A 213 6.69 -19.17 -5.07
N LEU A 214 7.62 -19.40 -5.99
CA LEU A 214 8.51 -20.57 -5.93
C LEU A 214 9.39 -20.53 -4.67
N ALA A 215 10.01 -19.38 -4.40
CA ALA A 215 10.85 -19.19 -3.22
C ALA A 215 10.05 -19.39 -1.93
N ASP A 216 8.80 -18.95 -1.88
CA ASP A 216 7.88 -19.11 -0.75
C ASP A 216 7.53 -20.57 -0.49
N VAL A 217 7.19 -21.34 -1.53
CA VAL A 217 6.90 -22.79 -1.42
C VAL A 217 8.14 -23.54 -0.95
N LEU A 218 9.30 -23.26 -1.56
CA LEU A 218 10.57 -23.88 -1.15
C LEU A 218 10.90 -23.55 0.31
N ALA A 219 10.64 -22.31 0.74
CA ALA A 219 10.88 -21.88 2.10
C ALA A 219 9.96 -22.61 3.10
N ARG A 220 8.64 -22.60 2.89
CA ARG A 220 7.66 -23.26 3.77
C ARG A 220 7.93 -24.75 3.97
N HIS A 221 8.52 -25.40 2.96
CA HIS A 221 8.85 -26.82 3.00
C HIS A 221 10.34 -27.12 3.31
N GLY A 222 11.11 -26.13 3.76
CA GLY A 222 12.51 -26.31 4.20
C GLY A 222 13.44 -26.84 3.09
N ARG A 223 13.14 -26.55 1.82
CA ARG A 223 13.94 -26.96 0.66
C ARG A 223 15.14 -26.02 0.46
N ILE A 224 16.01 -25.96 1.47
CA ILE A 224 17.12 -24.99 1.55
C ILE A 224 18.07 -25.11 0.34
N THR A 225 18.38 -26.32 -0.12
CA THR A 225 19.27 -26.54 -1.28
C THR A 225 18.67 -25.97 -2.56
N ASP A 226 17.40 -26.28 -2.86
CA ASP A 226 16.70 -25.74 -4.02
C ASP A 226 16.61 -24.20 -3.98
N LEU A 227 16.46 -23.63 -2.77
CA LEU A 227 16.38 -22.19 -2.57
C LEU A 227 17.74 -21.50 -2.72
N ARG A 228 18.84 -22.14 -2.30
CA ARG A 228 20.22 -21.70 -2.56
C ARG A 228 20.49 -21.67 -4.07
N ASP A 229 20.12 -22.74 -4.78
CA ASP A 229 20.30 -22.82 -6.23
C ASP A 229 19.48 -21.74 -6.95
N LEU A 230 18.25 -21.49 -6.49
CA LEU A 230 17.39 -20.43 -7.01
C LEU A 230 18.00 -19.03 -6.78
N ALA A 231 18.51 -18.76 -5.58
CA ALA A 231 19.15 -17.48 -5.23
C ALA A 231 20.44 -17.21 -6.01
N ALA A 232 21.25 -18.25 -6.25
CA ALA A 232 22.46 -18.16 -7.07
C ALA A 232 22.18 -18.04 -8.58
N GLY A 233 20.98 -18.43 -9.02
CA GLY A 233 20.52 -18.38 -10.40
C GLY A 233 19.69 -17.13 -10.72
N TYR A 234 18.58 -17.33 -11.44
CA TYR A 234 17.68 -16.25 -11.86
C TYR A 234 16.78 -15.70 -10.74
N GLY A 235 16.74 -16.37 -9.58
CA GLY A 235 15.86 -15.96 -8.47
C GLY A 235 16.38 -14.76 -7.68
N GLY A 236 17.68 -14.45 -7.80
CA GLY A 236 18.29 -13.23 -7.28
C GLY A 236 17.93 -12.93 -5.83
N LEU A 237 17.66 -11.64 -5.57
CA LEU A 237 17.39 -11.15 -4.21
C LEU A 237 16.12 -11.74 -3.58
N ASP A 238 15.08 -12.05 -4.36
CA ASP A 238 13.81 -12.56 -3.82
C ASP A 238 14.01 -13.93 -3.17
N ALA A 239 14.70 -14.84 -3.86
CA ALA A 239 15.06 -16.14 -3.32
C ALA A 239 16.08 -16.03 -2.17
N ALA A 240 17.07 -15.13 -2.29
CA ALA A 240 18.03 -14.87 -1.22
C ALA A 240 17.37 -14.38 0.07
N ARG A 241 16.34 -13.52 -0.03
CA ARG A 241 15.54 -13.03 1.11
C ARG A 241 14.78 -14.15 1.80
N ARG A 242 14.16 -15.05 1.04
CA ARG A 242 13.48 -16.22 1.63
C ARG A 242 14.47 -17.19 2.27
N LEU A 243 15.63 -17.39 1.66
CA LEU A 243 16.70 -18.20 2.23
C LEU A 243 17.21 -17.62 3.54
N ALA A 244 17.50 -16.32 3.57
CA ALA A 244 17.94 -15.63 4.77
C ALA A 244 16.90 -15.72 5.89
N GLY A 245 15.60 -15.57 5.58
CA GLY A 245 14.53 -15.73 6.55
C GLY A 245 14.43 -17.14 7.15
N LEU A 246 14.73 -18.19 6.38
CA LEU A 246 14.81 -19.56 6.92
C LEU A 246 16.03 -19.78 7.81
N LEU A 247 17.17 -19.18 7.43
CA LEU A 247 18.42 -19.30 8.17
C LEU A 247 18.46 -18.40 9.41
N GLU A 248 17.58 -17.41 9.51
CA GLU A 248 17.60 -16.35 10.52
C GLU A 248 17.69 -16.90 11.96
N GLU A 249 16.83 -17.87 12.30
CA GLU A 249 16.74 -18.39 13.67
C GLU A 249 17.88 -19.38 14.01
N GLU A 250 18.34 -20.18 13.05
CA GLU A 250 19.35 -21.22 13.28
C GLU A 250 20.79 -20.71 13.08
N CYS A 251 21.00 -19.87 12.07
CA CYS A 251 22.30 -19.43 11.57
C CYS A 251 22.23 -17.95 11.10
N PRO A 252 22.06 -16.96 11.99
CA PRO A 252 21.90 -15.55 11.61
C PRO A 252 23.10 -14.99 10.85
N ASP A 253 24.32 -15.47 11.13
CA ASP A 253 25.51 -15.07 10.37
C ASP A 253 25.46 -15.54 8.91
N GLU A 254 24.97 -16.76 8.67
CA GLU A 254 24.80 -17.27 7.30
C GLU A 254 23.69 -16.51 6.57
N ALA A 255 22.58 -16.22 7.25
CA ALA A 255 21.50 -15.40 6.71
C ALA A 255 21.98 -14.01 6.27
N VAL A 256 22.83 -13.38 7.09
CA VAL A 256 23.47 -12.10 6.75
C VAL A 256 24.39 -12.24 5.55
N GLU A 257 25.22 -13.27 5.47
CA GLU A 257 26.16 -13.46 4.34
C GLU A 257 25.45 -13.69 3.00
N VAL A 258 24.33 -14.42 3.00
CA VAL A 258 23.49 -14.61 1.81
C VAL A 258 23.07 -13.26 1.22
N LEU A 259 22.56 -12.35 2.06
CA LEU A 259 22.11 -11.03 1.61
C LEU A 259 23.28 -10.07 1.31
N ARG A 260 24.35 -10.16 2.10
CA ARG A 260 25.54 -9.31 1.98
C ARG A 260 26.25 -9.49 0.64
N THR A 261 26.22 -10.70 0.08
CA THR A 261 26.75 -10.98 -1.26
C THR A 261 26.02 -10.12 -2.31
N HIS A 262 24.69 -10.11 -2.30
CA HIS A 262 23.90 -9.27 -3.21
C HIS A 262 24.07 -7.77 -2.94
N ALA A 263 24.28 -7.37 -1.68
CA ALA A 263 24.60 -5.98 -1.33
C ALA A 263 25.98 -5.55 -1.84
N ALA A 264 26.96 -6.46 -1.85
CA ALA A 264 28.30 -6.24 -2.40
C ALA A 264 28.27 -6.04 -3.92
N ASP A 265 27.36 -6.70 -4.61
CA ASP A 265 27.10 -6.53 -6.04
C ASP A 265 26.41 -5.20 -6.39
N GLY A 266 26.13 -4.37 -5.38
CA GLY A 266 25.60 -3.02 -5.54
C GLY A 266 24.08 -2.94 -5.47
N SER A 267 23.38 -4.00 -5.06
CA SER A 267 21.93 -3.94 -4.84
C SER A 267 21.59 -3.13 -3.58
N PRO A 268 20.90 -1.98 -3.71
CA PRO A 268 20.49 -1.18 -2.55
C PRO A 268 19.47 -1.93 -1.67
N ASN A 269 18.52 -2.63 -2.30
CA ASN A 269 17.55 -3.48 -1.60
C ASN A 269 18.22 -4.58 -0.77
N ALA A 270 19.27 -5.21 -1.29
CA ALA A 270 20.02 -6.22 -0.53
C ALA A 270 20.76 -5.61 0.66
N ALA A 271 21.33 -4.41 0.51
CA ALA A 271 21.96 -3.69 1.61
C ALA A 271 20.95 -3.38 2.72
N TRP A 272 19.76 -2.91 2.37
CA TRP A 272 18.67 -2.68 3.32
C TRP A 272 18.21 -3.96 4.02
N CYS A 273 17.94 -5.04 3.28
CA CYS A 273 17.57 -6.33 3.87
C CYS A 273 18.67 -6.86 4.83
N THR A 274 19.94 -6.70 4.47
CA THR A 274 21.07 -7.09 5.33
C THR A 274 21.10 -6.25 6.62
N ALA A 275 20.89 -4.93 6.50
CA ALA A 275 20.88 -4.01 7.63
C ALA A 275 19.71 -4.29 8.58
N GLU A 276 18.52 -4.58 8.05
CA GLU A 276 17.33 -4.90 8.85
C GLU A 276 17.52 -6.20 9.65
N LEU A 277 18.07 -7.24 9.02
CA LEU A 277 18.40 -8.49 9.69
C LEU A 277 19.44 -8.26 10.81
N LEU A 278 20.51 -7.52 10.53
CA LEU A 278 21.52 -7.16 11.53
C LEU A 278 20.90 -6.38 12.70
N ARG A 279 20.01 -5.42 12.42
CA ARG A 279 19.31 -4.62 13.42
C ARG A 279 18.42 -5.49 14.31
N LYS A 280 17.65 -6.43 13.74
CA LYS A 280 16.78 -7.35 14.50
C LYS A 280 17.57 -8.21 15.48
N HIS A 281 18.81 -8.58 15.14
CA HIS A 281 19.73 -9.30 16.03
C HIS A 281 20.64 -8.40 16.88
N GLY A 282 20.33 -7.11 17.00
CA GLY A 282 21.06 -6.16 17.86
C GLY A 282 22.44 -5.73 17.34
N ARG A 283 22.80 -6.07 16.11
CA ARG A 283 24.08 -5.73 15.46
C ARG A 283 23.97 -4.41 14.70
N VAL A 284 23.51 -3.37 15.39
CA VAL A 284 23.15 -2.08 14.78
C VAL A 284 24.33 -1.37 14.11
N ASP A 285 25.52 -1.44 14.70
CA ASP A 285 26.71 -0.82 14.09
C ASP A 285 27.10 -1.48 12.76
N GLU A 286 26.95 -2.80 12.64
CA GLU A 286 27.17 -3.48 11.35
C GLU A 286 26.12 -3.11 10.32
N ALA A 287 24.85 -2.95 10.73
CA ALA A 287 23.78 -2.47 9.86
C ALA A 287 24.09 -1.07 9.30
N ILE A 288 24.57 -0.17 10.17
CA ILE A 288 25.03 1.17 9.79
C ILE A 288 26.17 1.09 8.77
N GLU A 289 27.16 0.22 8.97
CA GLU A 289 28.28 0.08 8.02
C GLU A 289 27.82 -0.44 6.64
N VAL A 290 26.87 -1.38 6.62
CA VAL A 290 26.30 -1.89 5.35
C VAL A 290 25.59 -0.77 4.58
N LEU A 291 24.69 -0.03 5.24
CA LEU A 291 23.98 1.09 4.60
C LEU A 291 24.93 2.22 4.20
N ARG A 292 25.93 2.53 5.03
CA ARG A 292 26.97 3.52 4.73
C ARG A 292 27.81 3.12 3.53
N ALA A 293 28.13 1.84 3.36
CA ALA A 293 28.80 1.35 2.17
C ALA A 293 27.91 1.47 0.92
N ALA A 294 26.62 1.16 1.03
CA ALA A 294 25.65 1.32 -0.06
C ALA A 294 25.50 2.79 -0.48
N ALA A 295 25.26 3.71 0.48
CA ALA A 295 25.15 5.15 0.24
C ALA A 295 26.41 5.77 -0.43
N ARG A 296 27.59 5.18 -0.19
CA ARG A 296 28.84 5.61 -0.83
C ARG A 296 29.00 5.12 -2.27
N ARG A 297 28.39 3.99 -2.63
CA ARG A 297 28.46 3.39 -3.98
C ARG A 297 27.46 4.04 -4.93
N GLY A 298 26.28 4.37 -4.41
CA GLY A 298 25.23 5.11 -5.10
C GLY A 298 24.49 5.99 -4.12
N ALA A 299 24.17 7.21 -4.52
CA ALA A 299 23.36 8.14 -3.73
C ALA A 299 21.86 7.83 -3.94
N ASP A 300 21.45 6.60 -3.66
CA ASP A 300 20.02 6.29 -3.62
C ASP A 300 19.42 7.00 -2.41
N ASP A 301 18.61 8.03 -2.65
CA ASP A 301 18.11 8.93 -1.59
C ASP A 301 17.41 8.16 -0.46
N TRP A 302 16.71 7.08 -0.79
CA TRP A 302 16.05 6.23 0.20
C TRP A 302 17.03 5.42 1.06
N ILE A 303 18.20 5.01 0.57
CA ILE A 303 19.24 4.37 1.41
C ILE A 303 19.85 5.38 2.38
N ILE A 304 20.05 6.62 1.92
CA ILE A 304 20.53 7.72 2.76
C ILE A 304 19.51 7.98 3.87
N HIS A 305 18.21 8.00 3.53
CA HIS A 305 17.12 8.12 4.48
C HIS A 305 17.13 7.01 5.54
N GLU A 306 17.19 5.74 5.14
CA GLU A 306 17.23 4.58 6.04
C GLU A 306 18.45 4.60 6.98
N LEU A 307 19.62 4.97 6.46
CA LEU A 307 20.82 5.18 7.28
C LEU A 307 20.62 6.32 8.30
N GLY A 308 20.00 7.41 7.87
CA GLY A 308 19.67 8.55 8.72
C GLY A 308 18.70 8.19 9.84
N GLU A 309 17.60 7.48 9.52
CA GLU A 309 16.64 6.95 10.50
C GLU A 309 17.34 6.03 11.52
N LEU A 310 18.17 5.10 11.06
CA LEU A 310 18.89 4.18 11.96
C LEU A 310 19.83 4.94 12.91
N LEU A 311 20.59 5.91 12.40
CA LEU A 311 21.51 6.73 13.22
C LEU A 311 20.75 7.62 14.20
N VAL A 312 19.66 8.29 13.78
CA VAL A 312 18.82 9.11 14.66
C VAL A 312 18.19 8.27 15.76
N GLY A 313 17.70 7.06 15.43
CA GLY A 313 17.16 6.11 16.41
C GLY A 313 18.18 5.64 17.45
N GLN A 314 19.48 5.68 17.14
CA GLN A 314 20.58 5.43 18.09
C GLN A 314 21.05 6.70 18.83
N GLY A 315 20.38 7.84 18.65
CA GLY A 315 20.79 9.13 19.23
C GLY A 315 22.03 9.74 18.57
N ARG A 316 22.42 9.27 17.37
CA ARG A 316 23.62 9.69 16.61
C ARG A 316 23.24 10.63 15.46
N ALA A 317 22.33 11.57 15.71
CA ALA A 317 21.82 12.50 14.68
C ALA A 317 22.93 13.34 14.03
N ASP A 318 23.93 13.80 14.81
CA ASP A 318 25.06 14.55 14.25
C ASP A 318 25.93 13.68 13.30
N GLU A 319 26.05 12.37 13.53
CA GLU A 319 26.73 11.48 12.59
C GLU A 319 25.94 11.28 11.30
N ALA A 320 24.61 11.18 11.39
CA ALA A 320 23.75 11.11 10.21
C ALA A 320 23.93 12.36 9.34
N LEU A 321 23.91 13.53 9.97
CA LEU A 321 24.14 14.80 9.28
C LEU A 321 25.52 14.86 8.63
N ALA A 322 26.56 14.37 9.31
CA ALA A 322 27.91 14.31 8.76
C ALA A 322 28.03 13.39 7.52
N VAL A 323 27.26 12.30 7.47
CA VAL A 323 27.20 11.43 6.28
C VAL A 323 26.59 12.19 5.09
N VAL A 324 25.47 12.88 5.30
CA VAL A 324 24.83 13.68 4.25
C VAL A 324 25.74 14.82 3.81
N ASP A 325 26.45 15.47 4.72
CA ASP A 325 27.42 16.52 4.42
C ASP A 325 28.62 16.00 3.60
N ASP A 326 29.13 14.80 3.87
CA ASP A 326 30.17 14.15 3.06
C ASP A 326 29.67 13.84 1.63
N ILE A 327 28.45 13.32 1.49
CA ILE A 327 27.83 13.06 0.18
C ILE A 327 27.65 14.37 -0.59
N ALA A 328 27.09 15.40 0.04
CA ALA A 328 26.90 16.73 -0.56
C ALA A 328 28.23 17.38 -0.97
N GLY A 329 29.28 17.23 -0.15
CA GLY A 329 30.62 17.70 -0.47
C GLY A 329 31.21 17.06 -1.73
N ARG A 330 30.96 15.77 -1.96
CA ARG A 330 31.38 15.06 -3.18
C ARG A 330 30.63 15.53 -4.42
N LEU A 331 29.37 15.95 -4.26
CA LEU A 331 28.56 16.59 -5.30
C LEU A 331 28.93 18.07 -5.52
N ARG A 332 29.98 18.57 -4.84
CA ARG A 332 30.48 19.97 -4.94
C ARG A 332 29.41 21.03 -4.66
N GLY A 333 28.46 20.71 -3.80
CA GLY A 333 27.37 21.62 -3.41
C GLY A 333 26.22 21.70 -4.41
N ASP A 334 26.23 20.91 -5.50
CA ASP A 334 25.05 20.68 -6.33
C ASP A 334 24.16 19.63 -5.64
N MET A 335 23.56 20.05 -4.53
CA MET A 335 22.68 19.22 -3.73
C MET A 335 21.29 19.22 -4.38
N GLY A 336 20.91 18.08 -4.96
CA GLY A 336 19.55 17.88 -5.45
C GLY A 336 18.52 18.06 -4.33
N ALA A 337 17.28 18.35 -4.72
CA ALA A 337 16.16 18.59 -3.81
C ALA A 337 15.98 17.48 -2.76
N GLU A 338 16.08 16.21 -3.15
CA GLU A 338 15.89 15.07 -2.24
C GLU A 338 16.97 14.99 -1.15
N LEU A 339 18.24 15.16 -1.51
CA LEU A 339 19.34 15.20 -0.56
C LEU A 339 19.23 16.42 0.40
N LEU A 340 18.74 17.56 -0.09
CA LEU A 340 18.46 18.72 0.75
C LEU A 340 17.35 18.41 1.77
N LEU A 341 16.27 17.76 1.35
CA LEU A 341 15.18 17.42 2.25
C LEU A 341 15.63 16.45 3.35
N GLU A 342 16.46 15.48 2.99
CA GLU A 342 17.07 14.58 3.97
C GLU A 342 18.00 15.34 4.93
N ARG A 343 18.82 16.26 4.42
CA ARG A 343 19.68 17.12 5.25
C ARG A 343 18.87 17.94 6.26
N VAL A 344 17.80 18.60 5.80
CA VAL A 344 16.95 19.47 6.61
C VAL A 344 16.20 18.68 7.69
N ARG A 345 15.76 17.45 7.38
CA ARG A 345 15.21 16.50 8.37
C ARG A 345 16.24 16.19 9.46
N LEU A 346 17.48 15.87 9.08
CA LEU A 346 18.55 15.55 10.03
C LEU A 346 18.98 16.77 10.87
N LEU A 347 18.95 17.98 10.30
CA LEU A 347 19.12 19.21 11.07
C LEU A 347 18.06 19.36 12.16
N ALA A 348 16.79 19.11 11.85
CA ALA A 348 15.71 19.13 12.83
C ALA A 348 15.93 18.07 13.93
N ALA A 349 16.33 16.85 13.56
CA ALA A 349 16.70 15.79 14.51
C ALA A 349 17.88 16.18 15.41
N CYS A 350 18.82 16.99 14.92
CA CYS A 350 19.91 17.59 15.72
C CYS A 350 19.45 18.78 16.58
N GLY A 351 18.15 19.10 16.62
CA GLY A 351 17.58 20.26 17.31
C GLY A 351 17.78 21.60 16.58
N ARG A 352 18.35 21.59 15.37
CA ARG A 352 18.74 22.79 14.59
C ARG A 352 17.63 23.27 13.65
N HIS A 353 16.39 23.32 14.14
CA HIS A 353 15.20 23.70 13.39
C HIS A 353 15.32 25.07 12.68
N GLY A 354 15.95 26.05 13.32
CA GLY A 354 16.16 27.37 12.71
C GLY A 354 17.07 27.34 11.48
N GLN A 355 18.10 26.50 11.50
CA GLN A 355 18.99 26.30 10.35
C GLN A 355 18.25 25.55 9.23
N ALA A 356 17.52 24.49 9.58
CA ALA A 356 16.68 23.71 8.66
C ALA A 356 15.72 24.62 7.88
N VAL A 357 14.98 25.48 8.60
CA VAL A 357 14.06 26.46 8.02
C VAL A 357 14.77 27.47 7.12
N ALA A 358 15.94 27.96 7.52
CA ALA A 358 16.70 28.93 6.74
C ALA A 358 17.25 28.33 5.44
N GLU A 359 17.78 27.11 5.49
CA GLU A 359 18.30 26.39 4.32
C GLU A 359 17.16 26.12 3.31
N LEU A 360 16.02 25.63 3.78
CA LEU A 360 14.88 25.33 2.91
C LEU A 360 14.30 26.59 2.25
N ARG A 361 14.22 27.72 2.98
CA ARG A 361 13.78 29.02 2.41
C ARG A 361 14.77 29.62 1.41
N ALA A 362 16.06 29.30 1.54
CA ALA A 362 17.08 29.78 0.61
C ALA A 362 17.12 28.98 -0.69
N HIS A 363 16.43 27.83 -0.76
CA HIS A 363 16.38 27.00 -1.96
C HIS A 363 15.65 27.74 -3.10
N PRO A 364 16.14 27.69 -4.36
CA PRO A 364 15.52 28.39 -5.48
C PRO A 364 14.04 28.00 -5.73
N GLU A 365 13.67 26.79 -5.36
CA GLU A 365 12.31 26.24 -5.50
C GLU A 365 11.53 26.21 -4.18
N ALA A 366 11.90 27.06 -3.20
CA ALA A 366 11.24 27.11 -1.89
C ALA A 366 9.72 27.35 -2.00
N ASP A 367 9.30 28.13 -3.00
CA ASP A 367 7.88 28.43 -3.29
C ASP A 367 7.13 27.25 -3.93
N GLY A 368 7.84 26.19 -4.32
CA GLY A 368 7.25 24.97 -4.85
C GLY A 368 6.38 24.28 -3.80
N TRP A 369 5.24 23.72 -4.21
CA TRP A 369 4.25 23.13 -3.29
C TRP A 369 4.86 22.08 -2.35
N TYR A 370 5.83 21.29 -2.84
CA TYR A 370 6.47 20.25 -2.05
C TYR A 370 7.42 20.84 -1.00
N MET A 371 8.19 21.88 -1.35
CA MET A 371 9.07 22.57 -0.41
C MET A 371 8.28 23.34 0.66
N ALA A 372 7.21 24.04 0.26
CA ALA A 372 6.29 24.68 1.21
C ALA A 372 5.67 23.69 2.20
N LYS A 373 5.31 22.47 1.73
CA LYS A 373 4.83 21.38 2.59
C LYS A 373 5.87 21.02 3.66
N ARG A 374 7.11 20.77 3.24
CA ARG A 374 8.22 20.39 4.13
C ARG A 374 8.58 21.51 5.11
N LEU A 375 8.56 22.76 4.66
CA LEU A 375 8.79 23.94 5.49
C LEU A 375 7.70 24.08 6.57
N ALA A 376 6.44 23.88 6.21
CA ALA A 376 5.34 23.91 7.17
C ALA A 376 5.43 22.77 8.20
N GLU A 377 5.82 21.56 7.80
CA GLU A 377 6.07 20.44 8.72
C GLU A 377 7.15 20.79 9.76
N LEU A 378 8.30 21.32 9.32
CA LEU A 378 9.40 21.76 10.20
C LEU A 378 9.00 22.90 11.14
N LEU A 379 8.24 23.88 10.64
CA LEU A 379 7.70 24.97 11.45
C LEU A 379 6.74 24.43 12.51
N ALA A 380 5.90 23.46 12.17
CA ALA A 380 4.97 22.83 13.10
C ALA A 380 5.68 21.98 14.16
N GLU A 381 6.75 21.25 13.81
CA GLU A 381 7.62 20.54 14.75
C GLU A 381 8.31 21.50 15.74
N ALA A 382 8.72 22.68 15.25
CA ALA A 382 9.25 23.75 16.08
C ALA A 382 8.18 24.50 16.92
N GLY A 383 6.91 24.07 16.87
CA GLY A 383 5.79 24.69 17.59
C GLY A 383 5.28 26.01 16.99
N ARG A 384 5.75 26.39 15.79
CA ARG A 384 5.44 27.64 15.09
C ARG A 384 4.26 27.44 14.14
N LEU A 385 3.12 26.99 14.68
CA LEU A 385 1.95 26.60 13.89
C LEU A 385 1.39 27.74 13.02
N ASP A 386 1.39 28.98 13.51
CA ASP A 386 0.89 30.12 12.74
C ASP A 386 1.73 30.41 11.49
N GLU A 387 3.05 30.26 11.60
CA GLU A 387 3.95 30.40 10.47
C GLU A 387 3.78 29.25 9.48
N ALA A 388 3.60 28.03 9.97
CA ALA A 388 3.32 26.86 9.12
C ALA A 388 2.03 27.06 8.30
N VAL A 389 0.96 27.57 8.93
CA VAL A 389 -0.30 27.89 8.23
C VAL A 389 -0.12 29.04 7.24
N ALA A 390 0.66 30.07 7.59
CA ALA A 390 0.94 31.19 6.70
C ALA A 390 1.73 30.76 5.45
N GLU A 391 2.67 29.82 5.61
CA GLU A 391 3.49 29.26 4.53
C GLU A 391 2.65 28.51 3.49
N LEU A 392 1.63 27.76 3.93
CA LEU A 392 0.79 26.96 3.03
C LEU A 392 -0.29 27.78 2.33
N ARG A 393 -0.64 28.96 2.87
CA ARG A 393 -1.78 29.77 2.40
C ARG A 393 -1.72 30.14 0.91
N PRO A 394 -0.58 30.55 0.32
CA PRO A 394 -0.51 30.90 -1.09
C PRO A 394 -0.83 29.73 -2.03
N GLY A 395 -0.45 28.50 -1.66
CA GLY A 395 -0.61 27.30 -2.51
C GLY A 395 -2.00 26.65 -2.47
N ILE A 396 -2.91 27.13 -1.61
CA ILE A 396 -4.24 26.54 -1.45
C ILE A 396 -5.15 26.80 -2.65
N GLU A 397 -4.97 27.93 -3.33
CA GLU A 397 -5.78 28.29 -4.51
C GLU A 397 -5.63 27.23 -5.61
N ASP A 398 -4.42 26.67 -5.76
CA ASP A 398 -4.10 25.58 -6.70
C ASP A 398 -4.52 24.18 -6.22
N GLY A 399 -5.18 24.08 -5.06
CA GLY A 399 -5.64 22.80 -4.50
C GLY A 399 -4.58 22.02 -3.71
N ARG A 400 -3.33 22.47 -3.69
CA ARG A 400 -2.20 21.78 -3.05
C ARG A 400 -2.15 22.09 -1.55
N ASN A 401 -1.59 21.18 -0.76
CA ASN A 401 -1.38 21.30 0.70
C ASN A 401 -2.61 21.62 1.59
N ARG A 402 -3.83 21.63 1.03
CA ARG A 402 -5.09 21.89 1.78
C ARG A 402 -5.27 20.97 2.98
N GLN A 403 -5.01 19.67 2.80
CA GLN A 403 -5.11 18.67 3.85
C GLN A 403 -4.13 18.94 5.00
N LEU A 404 -2.87 19.27 4.69
CA LEU A 404 -1.88 19.61 5.71
C LEU A 404 -2.27 20.89 6.46
N MET A 405 -2.67 21.95 5.75
CA MET A 405 -3.13 23.18 6.41
C MET A 405 -4.36 22.94 7.28
N ALA A 406 -5.33 22.13 6.83
CA ALA A 406 -6.49 21.76 7.64
C ALA A 406 -6.08 21.02 8.93
N LYS A 407 -5.14 20.08 8.86
CA LYS A 407 -4.60 19.39 10.05
C LYS A 407 -3.90 20.36 11.00
N LEU A 408 -3.13 21.33 10.49
CA LEU A 408 -2.50 22.37 11.30
C LEU A 408 -3.54 23.29 11.98
N LEU A 409 -4.59 23.68 11.27
CA LEU A 409 -5.72 24.45 11.82
C LEU A 409 -6.45 23.66 12.92
N ILE A 410 -6.64 22.35 12.75
CA ILE A 410 -7.22 21.48 13.79
C ILE A 410 -6.35 21.47 15.05
N ARG A 411 -5.02 21.35 14.90
CA ARG A 411 -4.07 21.45 16.04
C ARG A 411 -4.14 22.80 16.75
N GLN A 412 -4.56 23.86 16.06
CA GLN A 412 -4.82 25.19 16.63
C GLN A 412 -6.24 25.34 17.24
N GLY A 413 -7.08 24.31 17.19
CA GLY A 413 -8.47 24.35 17.63
C GLY A 413 -9.44 25.05 16.65
N ARG A 414 -8.99 25.36 15.42
CA ARG A 414 -9.75 26.07 14.38
C ARG A 414 -10.46 25.09 13.44
N ALA A 415 -11.28 24.20 14.01
CA ALA A 415 -11.91 23.10 13.29
C ALA A 415 -12.85 23.55 12.15
N GLU A 416 -13.61 24.63 12.35
CA GLU A 416 -14.51 25.16 11.30
C GLU A 416 -13.74 25.64 10.07
N GLU A 417 -12.66 26.39 10.28
CA GLU A 417 -11.80 26.85 9.20
C GLU A 417 -11.09 25.68 8.53
N ALA A 418 -10.66 24.67 9.29
CA ALA A 418 -10.08 23.45 8.75
C ALA A 418 -11.06 22.73 7.80
N VAL A 419 -12.34 22.62 8.17
CA VAL A 419 -13.37 22.04 7.30
C VAL A 419 -13.50 22.83 6.00
N THR A 420 -13.57 24.16 6.08
CA THR A 420 -13.67 25.00 4.87
C THR A 420 -12.42 24.88 3.98
N THR A 421 -11.24 24.79 4.58
CA THR A 421 -9.95 24.67 3.88
C THR A 421 -9.82 23.31 3.19
N ALA A 422 -10.28 22.25 3.84
CA ALA A 422 -10.15 20.88 3.35
C ALA A 422 -11.12 20.56 2.19
N ARG A 423 -12.26 21.26 2.11
CA ARG A 423 -13.26 21.03 1.07
C ARG A 423 -12.69 21.38 -0.30
N VAL A 424 -12.70 20.40 -1.19
CA VAL A 424 -12.36 20.60 -2.61
C VAL A 424 -13.67 20.64 -3.38
N THR A 425 -14.01 21.77 -3.97
CA THR A 425 -15.09 21.86 -4.96
C THR A 425 -14.48 21.88 -6.35
N ARG A 426 -14.64 20.79 -7.10
CA ARG A 426 -14.26 20.73 -8.51
C ARG A 426 -15.43 21.25 -9.35
N PRO A 427 -15.21 22.17 -10.30
CA PRO A 427 -16.29 22.63 -11.17
C PRO A 427 -16.85 21.44 -11.97
N THR A 428 -18.18 21.33 -12.00
CA THR A 428 -18.94 20.21 -12.59
C THR A 428 -18.83 20.13 -14.13
N THR A 429 -18.07 21.04 -14.76
CA THR A 429 -17.89 21.12 -16.21
C THR A 429 -16.42 21.24 -16.58
N ALA A 430 -15.71 20.12 -16.53
CA ALA A 430 -14.69 19.83 -17.51
C ALA A 430 -15.11 18.50 -18.14
N THR A 431 -15.75 18.57 -19.30
CA THR A 431 -15.63 17.49 -20.27
C THR A 431 -14.15 17.19 -20.36
N TRP A 432 -13.75 16.02 -19.87
CA TRP A 432 -12.45 15.45 -20.17
C TRP A 432 -12.41 15.32 -21.69
N GLY A 433 -11.90 16.36 -22.34
CA GLY A 433 -11.48 16.26 -23.72
C GLY A 433 -10.41 15.19 -23.72
N SER A 434 -10.65 14.14 -24.49
CA SER A 434 -9.69 13.10 -24.78
C SER A 434 -8.38 13.73 -25.26
N THR A 435 -7.46 13.96 -24.33
CA THR A 435 -6.03 13.98 -24.60
C THR A 435 -5.51 12.73 -23.94
N SER A 436 -5.33 11.73 -24.79
CA SER A 436 -4.66 10.46 -24.50
C SER A 436 -3.38 10.71 -23.71
N ASP A 437 -3.40 10.38 -22.43
CA ASP A 437 -2.23 9.96 -21.64
C ASP A 437 -2.63 9.26 -20.30
N ASP A 438 -3.89 8.81 -20.16
CA ASP A 438 -4.31 7.90 -19.07
C ASP A 438 -4.24 6.45 -19.57
N ALA A 439 -3.02 5.96 -19.76
CA ALA A 439 -2.74 4.54 -19.86
C ALA A 439 -2.09 4.10 -18.54
N ASP A 440 -2.88 4.06 -17.46
CA ASP A 440 -2.62 3.30 -16.22
C ASP A 440 -3.77 3.52 -15.21
N ASP A 441 -5.00 3.16 -15.59
CA ASP A 441 -6.05 2.88 -14.62
C ASP A 441 -6.11 1.37 -14.37
N PRO A 442 -5.61 0.86 -13.22
CA PRO A 442 -5.63 -0.57 -12.90
C PRO A 442 -7.05 -1.12 -12.65
N TRP A 443 -8.10 -0.30 -12.76
CA TRP A 443 -9.50 -0.68 -12.55
C TRP A 443 -10.40 -0.45 -13.77
N SER A 444 -9.85 -0.16 -14.95
CA SER A 444 -10.66 -0.04 -16.16
C SER A 444 -11.23 -1.40 -16.60
N THR A 445 -12.57 -1.49 -16.67
CA THR A 445 -13.33 -2.69 -17.07
C THR A 445 -13.70 -2.71 -18.56
N GLU A 446 -13.15 -1.82 -19.39
CA GLU A 446 -13.41 -1.85 -20.83
C GLU A 446 -12.36 -2.70 -21.58
N PRO A 447 -12.80 -3.68 -22.41
CA PRO A 447 -11.87 -4.42 -23.26
C PRO A 447 -11.30 -3.49 -24.35
N PRO A 448 -9.99 -3.50 -24.61
CA PRO A 448 -9.42 -2.76 -25.72
C PRO A 448 -9.91 -3.37 -27.04
N PHE A 449 -10.43 -2.53 -27.94
CA PHE A 449 -10.81 -2.90 -29.30
C PHE A 449 -9.65 -3.49 -30.11
#